data_AF-C7YNW9-F1
#
_entry.id   AF-C7YNW9-F1
#
_cell.length_a   1.000
_cell.length_b   1.000
_cell.length_c   1.000
_cell.angle_alpha   90.00
_cell.angle_beta   90.00
_cell.angle_gamma   90.00
#
_symmetry.space_group_name_H-M   'P 1'
#
loop_
_entity.id
_entity.type
_entity.pdbx_description
1 polymer ?
#
loop_
_entity_poly.entity_id
_entity_poly.type
_entity_poly.pdbx_seq_one_letter_code
_entity_poly.pdbx_strand_id
1 'polypeptide(L)'
;FNASKLALLVETRPLPILAPLILHFISVVPPDWPFLFMGSYDSIEAINNSFAIRQRVVQGKLALTPVPSNMSVQSQEMVSRFFTNLWLYEKVLHPAEWLLVFQTDSIICANSKHDLDDYLEYDWVGAPWNPNSAWGGNGGLSLRRVSRIIDVLRNLQRPHNTEPEDVWLTKRLAHHPDAKLANGSVSLTFSGELHSGPPEKVDKMRSNGTIEDTKNIGGIDDWKGFYEPMGYHTGGGGVWLHAPIWGTPELRQHIWSYCPEVKMTLDMDVARYMPGNCRSRWKR
;
A
#
# COMPACT_ATOMS: atom_id res chain seq x y z
N PHE A 1 3.59 13.18 -16.10
CA PHE A 1 3.86 12.53 -14.80
C PHE A 1 5.23 12.96 -14.32
N ASN A 2 5.45 12.99 -13.01
CA ASN A 2 6.76 13.27 -12.43
C ASN A 2 7.63 12.01 -12.55
N ALA A 3 8.73 12.09 -13.29
CA ALA A 3 9.60 10.95 -13.53
C ALA A 3 10.36 10.48 -12.28
N SER A 4 10.44 11.32 -11.23
CA SER A 4 11.06 10.95 -9.95
C SER A 4 10.13 10.16 -9.03
N LYS A 5 8.89 9.87 -9.43
CA LYS A 5 7.91 9.12 -8.64
C LYS A 5 7.42 7.91 -9.42
N LEU A 6 7.12 6.81 -8.73
CA LEU A 6 6.55 5.61 -9.34
C LEU A 6 5.81 4.77 -8.30
N ALA A 7 4.61 4.31 -8.63
CA ALA A 7 3.90 3.30 -7.86
C ALA A 7 4.05 1.92 -8.53
N LEU A 8 4.39 0.89 -7.77
CA LEU A 8 4.72 -0.44 -8.26
C LEU A 8 3.86 -1.51 -7.57
N LEU A 9 3.18 -2.31 -8.40
CA LEU A 9 2.54 -3.56 -8.00
C LEU A 9 3.15 -4.72 -8.77
N VAL A 10 3.52 -5.79 -8.06
CA VAL A 10 4.06 -7.01 -8.65
C VAL A 10 3.18 -8.19 -8.29
N GLU A 11 2.51 -8.79 -9.28
CA GLU A 11 1.64 -9.97 -9.07
C GLU A 11 1.60 -10.85 -10.33
N THR A 12 2.02 -12.10 -10.18
CA THR A 12 2.10 -13.07 -11.29
C THR A 12 0.85 -13.93 -11.43
N ARG A 13 -0.03 -13.94 -10.44
CA ARG A 13 -1.31 -14.66 -10.49
C ARG A 13 -2.38 -13.77 -11.15
N PRO A 14 -3.21 -14.28 -12.07
CA PRO A 14 -4.29 -13.51 -12.70
C PRO A 14 -5.48 -13.35 -11.73
N LEU A 15 -5.30 -12.56 -10.67
CA LEU A 15 -6.33 -12.37 -9.65
C LEU A 15 -7.41 -11.39 -10.14
N PRO A 16 -8.71 -11.69 -9.94
CA PRO A 16 -9.80 -10.79 -10.36
C PRO A 16 -9.73 -9.38 -9.75
N ILE A 17 -9.08 -9.24 -8.59
CA ILE A 17 -8.98 -7.98 -7.86
C ILE A 17 -7.96 -7.00 -8.45
N LEU A 18 -7.05 -7.45 -9.33
CA LEU A 18 -5.95 -6.61 -9.81
C LEU A 18 -6.42 -5.35 -10.53
N ALA A 19 -7.35 -5.48 -11.47
CA ALA A 19 -7.87 -4.34 -12.21
C ALA A 19 -8.55 -3.30 -11.30
N PRO A 20 -9.53 -3.66 -10.45
CA PRO A 20 -10.14 -2.68 -9.55
C PRO A 20 -9.13 -2.11 -8.54
N LEU A 21 -8.20 -2.92 -8.01
CA LEU A 21 -7.19 -2.45 -7.06
C LEU A 21 -6.26 -1.39 -7.67
N ILE A 22 -5.71 -1.66 -8.86
CA ILE A 22 -4.84 -0.71 -9.56
C ILE A 22 -5.61 0.58 -9.88
N LEU A 23 -6.87 0.47 -10.32
CA LEU A 23 -7.69 1.64 -10.63
C LEU A 23 -8.00 2.48 -9.39
N HIS A 24 -8.24 1.84 -8.25
CA HIS A 24 -8.41 2.50 -6.97
C HIS A 24 -7.17 3.31 -6.59
N PHE A 25 -6.00 2.67 -6.56
CA PHE A 25 -4.74 3.37 -6.27
C PHE A 25 -4.48 4.52 -7.25
N ILE A 26 -4.72 4.33 -8.55
CA ILE A 26 -4.60 5.40 -9.56
C ILE A 26 -5.51 6.60 -9.25
N SER A 27 -6.66 6.37 -8.63
CA SER A 27 -7.64 7.41 -8.31
C SER A 27 -7.34 8.19 -7.02
N VAL A 28 -6.65 7.57 -6.06
CA VAL A 28 -6.38 8.16 -4.73
C VAL A 28 -4.97 8.73 -4.64
N VAL A 29 -3.97 8.03 -5.19
CA VAL A 29 -2.57 8.49 -5.19
C VAL A 29 -2.44 9.79 -6.00
N PRO A 30 -1.58 10.74 -5.61
CA PRO A 30 -1.46 12.03 -6.29
C PRO A 30 -1.28 11.89 -7.80
N PRO A 31 -1.90 12.78 -8.60
CA PRO A 31 -2.07 12.58 -10.03
C PRO A 31 -0.76 12.52 -10.82
N ASP A 32 0.33 13.06 -10.28
CA ASP A 32 1.65 13.08 -10.91
C ASP A 32 2.41 11.74 -10.82
N TRP A 33 1.99 10.79 -9.97
CA TRP A 33 2.59 9.46 -9.86
C TRP A 33 2.18 8.55 -11.03
N PRO A 34 3.11 8.07 -11.87
CA PRO A 34 2.86 6.97 -12.79
C PRO A 34 2.82 5.64 -12.04
N PHE A 35 2.23 4.62 -12.68
CA PHE A 35 2.11 3.27 -12.16
C PHE A 35 2.84 2.27 -13.06
N LEU A 36 3.49 1.29 -12.45
CA LEU A 36 4.06 0.13 -13.12
C LEU A 36 3.44 -1.13 -12.49
N PHE A 37 2.81 -1.93 -13.33
CA PHE A 37 2.40 -3.28 -12.99
C PHE A 37 3.39 -4.28 -13.60
N MET A 38 3.99 -5.12 -12.75
CA MET A 38 4.81 -6.24 -13.20
C MET A 38 4.12 -7.57 -12.93
N GLY A 39 3.88 -8.37 -13.98
CA GLY A 39 3.15 -9.63 -13.86
C GLY A 39 3.67 -10.74 -14.76
N SER A 40 3.01 -11.90 -14.71
CA SER A 40 3.16 -12.92 -15.76
C SER A 40 2.40 -12.48 -17.01
N TYR A 41 2.63 -13.14 -18.16
CA TYR A 41 1.83 -12.90 -19.36
C TYR A 41 0.33 -13.09 -19.10
N ASP A 42 -0.04 -14.16 -18.38
CA ASP A 42 -1.44 -14.46 -18.03
C ASP A 42 -2.05 -13.37 -17.13
N SER A 43 -1.30 -12.88 -16.14
CA SER A 43 -1.75 -11.82 -15.23
C SER A 43 -1.92 -10.48 -15.95
N ILE A 44 -0.98 -10.15 -16.85
CA ILE A 44 -1.05 -8.96 -17.70
C ILE A 44 -2.24 -9.04 -18.65
N GLU A 45 -2.45 -10.18 -19.31
CA GLU A 45 -3.60 -10.39 -20.19
C GLU A 45 -4.92 -10.24 -19.42
N ALA A 46 -5.00 -10.81 -18.21
CA ALA A 46 -6.19 -10.71 -17.36
C ALA A 46 -6.57 -9.26 -17.04
N ILE A 47 -5.62 -8.40 -16.66
CA ILE A 47 -5.93 -6.98 -16.39
C ILE A 47 -6.13 -6.16 -17.67
N ASN A 48 -5.48 -6.52 -18.77
CA ASN A 48 -5.59 -5.82 -20.05
C ASN A 48 -6.98 -5.99 -20.70
N ASN A 49 -7.73 -7.03 -20.31
CA ASN A 49 -9.13 -7.19 -20.70
C ASN A 49 -10.02 -6.04 -20.16
N SER A 50 -9.64 -5.37 -19.07
CA SER A 50 -10.35 -4.20 -18.57
C SER A 50 -10.15 -2.98 -19.48
N PHE A 51 -11.27 -2.42 -19.99
CA PHE A 51 -11.23 -1.18 -20.78
C PHE A 51 -10.61 -0.01 -19.98
N ALA A 52 -10.95 0.11 -18.70
CA ALA A 52 -10.43 1.17 -17.84
C ALA A 52 -8.91 1.08 -17.67
N ILE A 53 -8.36 -0.14 -17.50
CA ILE A 53 -6.90 -0.37 -17.46
C ILE A 53 -6.26 0.07 -18.78
N ARG A 54 -6.80 -0.36 -19.92
CA ARG A 54 -6.30 0.03 -21.25
C ARG A 54 -6.27 1.55 -21.44
N GLN A 55 -7.28 2.26 -20.97
CA GLN A 55 -7.29 3.73 -21.03
C GLN A 55 -6.14 4.34 -20.21
N ARG A 56 -5.85 3.81 -19.01
CA ARG A 56 -4.71 4.28 -18.21
C ARG A 56 -3.36 3.98 -18.87
N VAL A 57 -3.26 2.86 -19.59
CA VAL A 57 -2.08 2.52 -20.39
C VAL A 57 -1.90 3.48 -21.57
N VAL A 58 -2.95 3.74 -22.34
CA VAL A 58 -2.92 4.69 -23.46
C VAL A 58 -2.57 6.11 -22.99
N GLN A 59 -3.04 6.51 -21.80
CA GLN A 59 -2.69 7.80 -21.18
C GLN A 59 -1.26 7.86 -20.63
N GLY A 60 -0.52 6.74 -20.63
CA GLY A 60 0.80 6.64 -20.01
C GLY A 60 0.79 6.69 -18.48
N LYS A 61 -0.39 6.63 -17.83
CA LYS A 61 -0.53 6.61 -16.37
C LYS A 61 -0.13 5.25 -15.78
N LEU A 62 -0.28 4.17 -16.56
CA LEU A 62 0.03 2.81 -16.17
C LEU A 62 0.89 2.13 -17.24
N ALA A 63 1.98 1.48 -16.85
CA ALA A 63 2.78 0.60 -17.68
C ALA A 63 2.58 -0.86 -17.25
N LEU A 64 2.52 -1.78 -18.21
CA LEU A 64 2.41 -3.22 -17.96
C LEU A 64 3.68 -3.91 -18.49
N THR A 65 4.42 -4.59 -17.62
CA THR A 65 5.71 -5.21 -17.97
C THR A 65 5.79 -6.64 -17.43
N PRO A 66 6.26 -7.63 -18.19
CA PRO A 66 6.44 -8.97 -17.66
C PRO A 66 7.56 -9.00 -16.60
N VAL A 67 7.36 -9.76 -15.52
CA VAL A 67 8.47 -10.15 -14.63
C VAL A 67 9.44 -11.02 -15.45
N PRO A 68 10.76 -10.77 -15.39
CA PRO A 68 11.73 -11.58 -16.12
C PRO A 68 11.58 -13.07 -15.83
N SER A 69 11.73 -13.92 -16.85
CA SER A 69 11.52 -15.37 -16.75
C SER A 69 12.49 -16.09 -15.80
N ASN A 70 13.61 -15.46 -15.46
CA ASN A 70 14.58 -15.95 -14.48
C ASN A 70 14.30 -15.51 -13.03
N MET A 71 13.20 -14.79 -12.79
CA MET A 71 12.76 -14.33 -11.47
C MET A 71 11.39 -14.91 -11.14
N SER A 72 11.09 -15.02 -9.84
CA SER A 72 9.77 -15.41 -9.33
C SER A 72 9.39 -14.50 -8.17
N VAL A 73 8.09 -14.42 -7.90
CA VAL A 73 7.48 -13.69 -6.77
C VAL A 73 6.39 -14.55 -6.10
N GLN A 74 6.45 -15.87 -6.25
CA GLN A 74 5.41 -16.79 -5.79
C GLN A 74 5.48 -17.14 -4.30
N SER A 75 6.56 -16.78 -3.61
CA SER A 75 6.74 -16.99 -2.17
C SER A 75 7.35 -15.76 -1.53
N GLN A 76 7.21 -15.65 -0.21
CA GLN A 76 7.79 -14.54 0.57
C GLN A 76 9.29 -14.37 0.29
N GLU A 77 10.06 -15.45 0.28
CA GLU A 77 11.49 -15.40 -0.03
C GLU A 77 11.74 -14.89 -1.46
N MET A 78 10.95 -15.33 -2.44
CA MET A 78 11.12 -14.91 -3.82
C MET A 78 10.77 -13.44 -4.02
N VAL A 79 9.74 -12.94 -3.31
CA VAL A 79 9.44 -11.50 -3.20
C VAL A 79 10.63 -10.75 -2.60
N SER A 80 11.20 -11.24 -1.50
CA SER A 80 12.35 -10.59 -0.87
C SER A 80 13.55 -10.53 -1.82
N ARG A 81 13.85 -11.62 -2.55
CA ARG A 81 14.92 -11.63 -3.57
C ARG A 81 14.67 -10.63 -4.69
N PHE A 82 13.42 -10.53 -5.16
CA PHE A 82 13.03 -9.58 -6.21
C PHE A 82 13.29 -8.15 -5.76
N PHE A 83 12.84 -7.78 -4.56
CA PHE A 83 13.00 -6.44 -4.01
C PHE A 83 14.40 -6.13 -3.46
N THR A 84 15.29 -7.11 -3.35
CA THR A 84 16.73 -6.89 -3.11
C THR A 84 17.60 -7.07 -4.36
N ASN A 85 17.00 -7.04 -5.56
CA ASN A 85 17.74 -7.14 -6.81
C ASN A 85 18.12 -5.73 -7.32
N LEU A 86 19.42 -5.44 -7.43
CA LEU A 86 19.91 -4.13 -7.89
C LEU A 86 19.42 -3.77 -9.31
N TRP A 87 19.21 -4.75 -10.19
CA TRP A 87 18.68 -4.52 -11.55
C TRP A 87 17.31 -3.83 -11.53
N LEU A 88 16.45 -4.18 -10.56
CA LEU A 88 15.13 -3.57 -10.44
C LEU A 88 15.28 -2.05 -10.31
N TYR A 89 16.11 -1.60 -9.37
CA TYR A 89 16.27 -0.18 -9.07
C TYR A 89 17.07 0.57 -10.14
N GLU A 90 18.18 0.02 -10.64
CA GLU A 90 19.05 0.73 -11.60
C GLU A 90 18.53 0.71 -13.04
N LYS A 91 17.77 -0.32 -13.44
CA LYS A 91 17.36 -0.52 -14.84
C LYS A 91 15.86 -0.36 -15.06
N VAL A 92 15.04 -0.85 -14.14
CA VAL A 92 13.57 -0.83 -14.32
C VAL A 92 12.98 0.46 -13.75
N LEU A 93 13.39 0.83 -12.54
CA LEU A 93 12.76 1.94 -11.81
C LEU A 93 13.39 3.29 -12.10
N HIS A 94 14.59 3.35 -12.69
CA HIS A 94 15.23 4.62 -13.06
C HIS A 94 14.35 5.43 -14.05
N PRO A 95 14.15 6.75 -13.87
CA PRO A 95 14.81 7.64 -12.90
C PRO A 95 13.99 7.93 -11.63
N ALA A 96 13.07 7.05 -11.24
CA ALA A 96 12.27 7.25 -10.04
C ALA A 96 13.18 7.34 -8.81
N GLU A 97 12.91 8.35 -7.98
CA GLU A 97 13.53 8.54 -6.67
C GLU A 97 12.63 8.00 -5.56
N TRP A 98 11.31 8.15 -5.74
CA TRP A 98 10.29 7.72 -4.79
C TRP A 98 9.49 6.57 -5.37
N LEU A 99 9.48 5.45 -4.64
CA LEU A 99 8.79 4.23 -5.01
C LEU A 99 7.72 3.92 -3.97
N LEU A 100 6.45 4.00 -4.37
CA LEU A 100 5.35 3.39 -3.62
C LEU A 100 5.26 1.92 -4.02
N VAL A 101 5.48 1.00 -3.09
CA VAL A 101 5.18 -0.43 -3.27
C VAL A 101 3.87 -0.74 -2.58
N PHE A 102 2.97 -1.40 -3.29
CA PHE A 102 1.72 -1.90 -2.73
C PHE A 102 1.47 -3.33 -3.23
N GLN A 103 0.97 -4.18 -2.33
CA GLN A 103 0.62 -5.57 -2.60
C GLN A 103 -0.90 -5.75 -2.71
N THR A 104 -1.33 -6.91 -3.17
CA THR A 104 -2.75 -7.22 -3.40
C THR A 104 -3.60 -7.17 -2.12
N ASP A 105 -2.95 -7.25 -0.97
CA ASP A 105 -3.52 -7.20 0.37
C ASP A 105 -3.24 -5.85 1.07
N SER A 106 -3.09 -4.78 0.29
CA SER A 106 -2.99 -3.41 0.79
C SER A 106 -3.96 -2.46 0.11
N ILE A 107 -4.32 -1.38 0.83
CA ILE A 107 -5.23 -0.34 0.34
C ILE A 107 -4.78 1.03 0.85
N ILE A 108 -5.06 2.09 0.09
CA ILE A 108 -5.02 3.49 0.56
C ILE A 108 -6.46 3.99 0.68
N CYS A 109 -6.76 4.77 1.71
CA CYS A 109 -8.12 5.21 2.02
C CYS A 109 -8.41 6.57 1.38
N ALA A 110 -9.44 6.68 0.53
CA ALA A 110 -9.75 7.93 -0.16
C ALA A 110 -10.20 9.05 0.80
N ASN A 111 -10.69 8.69 1.99
CA ASN A 111 -11.08 9.63 3.03
C ASN A 111 -9.93 10.01 3.98
N SER A 112 -8.70 9.55 3.69
CA SER A 112 -7.53 9.89 4.47
C SER A 112 -7.28 11.42 4.47
N LYS A 113 -6.90 11.95 5.63
CA LYS A 113 -6.41 13.33 5.76
C LYS A 113 -4.92 13.46 5.39
N HIS A 114 -4.23 12.33 5.27
CA HIS A 114 -2.84 12.24 4.85
C HIS A 114 -2.75 12.01 3.35
N ASP A 115 -1.82 12.71 2.71
CA ASP A 115 -1.44 12.50 1.32
C ASP A 115 -0.15 11.65 1.24
N LEU A 116 0.03 10.90 0.15
CA LEU A 116 1.25 10.12 -0.05
C LEU A 116 2.51 11.01 -0.08
N ASP A 117 2.39 12.22 -0.63
CA ASP A 117 3.51 13.14 -0.76
C ASP A 117 4.01 13.66 0.60
N ASP A 118 3.19 13.60 1.66
CA ASP A 118 3.58 13.97 3.03
C ASP A 118 4.74 13.12 3.57
N TYR A 119 4.98 11.94 2.98
CA TYR A 119 5.99 10.99 3.43
C TYR A 119 7.28 11.02 2.59
N LEU A 120 7.38 11.88 1.57
CA LEU A 120 8.57 11.97 0.69
C LEU A 120 9.81 12.56 1.38
N GLU A 121 9.79 12.84 2.67
CA GLU A 121 11.00 13.16 3.43
C GLU A 121 11.70 11.90 3.97
N TYR A 122 11.04 10.74 3.94
CA TYR A 122 11.53 9.49 4.53
C TYR A 122 12.02 8.51 3.48
N ASP A 123 13.21 7.96 3.68
CA ASP A 123 13.80 6.95 2.81
C ASP A 123 13.11 5.59 2.90
N TRP A 124 12.37 5.34 3.99
CA TRP A 124 11.49 4.19 4.17
C TRP A 124 10.34 4.51 5.12
N VAL A 125 9.11 4.19 4.70
CA VAL A 125 7.91 4.15 5.54
C VAL A 125 7.10 2.90 5.21
N GLY A 126 6.57 2.22 6.21
CA GLY A 126 5.71 1.04 6.07
C GLY A 126 4.97 0.75 7.37
N ALA A 127 4.04 -0.20 7.39
CA ALA A 127 3.26 -0.49 8.60
C ALA A 127 4.18 -0.95 9.75
N PRO A 128 4.09 -0.36 10.97
CA PRO A 128 5.10 -0.61 11.99
C PRO A 128 4.93 -1.98 12.64
N TRP A 129 6.01 -2.77 12.72
CA TRP A 129 6.02 -4.02 13.49
C TRP A 129 5.87 -3.78 15.00
N ASN A 130 6.33 -2.62 15.49
CA ASN A 130 6.19 -2.15 16.86
C ASN A 130 5.97 -0.62 16.84
N PRO A 131 4.96 -0.08 17.55
CA PRO A 131 4.69 1.37 17.62
C PRO A 131 5.84 2.21 18.18
N ASN A 132 6.72 1.59 18.98
CA ASN A 132 7.88 2.25 19.59
C ASN A 132 9.17 2.04 18.79
N SER A 133 9.10 1.43 17.60
CA SER A 133 10.28 1.28 16.74
C SER A 133 10.85 2.63 16.35
N ALA A 134 12.18 2.75 16.42
CA ALA A 134 12.87 3.95 15.95
C ALA A 134 12.83 4.09 14.42
N TRP A 135 12.62 2.99 13.69
CA TRP A 135 12.63 2.93 12.24
C TRP A 135 11.95 1.66 11.71
N GLY A 136 11.67 1.63 10.41
CA GLY A 136 11.25 0.45 9.67
C GLY A 136 9.74 0.26 9.58
N GLY A 137 9.34 -0.91 9.10
CA GLY A 137 7.95 -1.29 8.86
C GLY A 137 7.81 -2.24 7.68
N ASN A 138 6.66 -2.89 7.61
CA ASN A 138 6.28 -3.88 6.61
C ASN A 138 6.38 -3.33 5.18
N GLY A 139 6.91 -4.15 4.26
CA GLY A 139 7.12 -3.80 2.86
C GLY A 139 5.87 -3.85 1.97
N GLY A 140 4.75 -4.43 2.41
CA GLY A 140 3.57 -4.72 1.60
C GLY A 140 2.71 -3.50 1.25
N LEU A 141 2.75 -2.46 2.07
CA LEU A 141 2.42 -1.09 1.68
C LEU A 141 3.54 -0.21 2.21
N SER A 142 4.38 0.31 1.32
CA SER A 142 5.57 1.05 1.72
C SER A 142 5.98 2.12 0.72
N LEU A 143 6.50 3.24 1.25
CA LEU A 143 7.22 4.25 0.48
C LEU A 143 8.71 4.04 0.66
N ARG A 144 9.46 4.07 -0.44
CA ARG A 144 10.89 3.73 -0.47
C ARG A 144 11.66 4.74 -1.32
N ARG A 145 12.84 5.14 -0.86
CA ARG A 145 13.75 5.96 -1.67
C ARG A 145 14.72 5.11 -2.47
N VAL A 146 14.64 5.22 -3.79
CA VAL A 146 15.35 4.38 -4.75
C VAL A 146 16.86 4.59 -4.67
N SER A 147 17.34 5.84 -4.64
CA SER A 147 18.78 6.14 -4.52
C SER A 147 19.41 5.49 -3.28
N ARG A 148 18.74 5.56 -2.13
CA ARG A 148 19.21 4.94 -0.88
C ARG A 148 19.26 3.42 -0.93
N ILE A 149 18.27 2.80 -1.57
CA ILE A 149 18.28 1.35 -1.78
C ILE A 149 19.42 0.95 -2.73
N ILE A 150 19.66 1.71 -3.80
CA ILE A 150 20.79 1.48 -4.71
C ILE A 150 22.12 1.55 -3.95
N ASP A 151 22.30 2.56 -3.10
CA ASP A 151 23.52 2.71 -2.30
C ASP A 151 23.75 1.49 -1.39
N VAL A 152 22.69 0.99 -0.73
CA VAL A 152 22.77 -0.25 0.06
C VAL A 152 23.12 -1.46 -0.81
N LEU A 153 22.40 -1.68 -1.91
CA LEU A 153 22.52 -2.87 -2.75
C LEU A 153 23.81 -2.93 -3.58
N ARG A 154 24.47 -1.80 -3.84
CA ARG A 154 25.80 -1.76 -4.46
C ARG A 154 26.90 -2.24 -3.53
N ASN A 155 26.72 -2.05 -2.23
CA ASN A 155 27.74 -2.35 -1.22
C ASN A 155 27.46 -3.65 -0.46
N LEU A 156 26.20 -4.07 -0.41
CA LEU A 156 25.75 -5.19 0.42
C LEU A 156 24.79 -6.08 -0.36
N GLN A 157 24.90 -7.39 -0.12
CA GLN A 157 24.01 -8.39 -0.70
C GLN A 157 23.20 -9.07 0.41
N ARG A 158 21.88 -9.16 0.23
CA ARG A 158 21.02 -9.93 1.13
C ARG A 158 21.24 -11.43 0.92
N PRO A 159 21.69 -12.21 1.93
CA PRO A 159 21.84 -13.65 1.77
C PRO A 159 20.49 -14.32 1.53
N HIS A 160 20.45 -15.41 0.74
CA HIS A 160 19.19 -16.11 0.45
C HIS A 160 18.62 -16.82 1.68
N ASN A 161 17.29 -16.90 1.76
CA ASN A 161 16.52 -17.57 2.82
C ASN A 161 16.83 -17.03 4.23
N THR A 162 17.08 -15.73 4.34
CA THR A 162 17.27 -15.05 5.63
C THR A 162 16.05 -14.21 5.98
N GLU A 163 16.24 -13.18 6.81
CA GLU A 163 15.22 -12.18 7.09
C GLU A 163 14.59 -11.60 5.80
N PRO A 164 13.30 -11.23 5.83
CA PRO A 164 12.60 -10.58 4.72
C PRO A 164 13.28 -9.28 4.27
N GLU A 165 12.99 -8.83 3.05
CA GLU A 165 13.65 -7.67 2.44
C GLU A 165 13.40 -6.38 3.18
N ASP A 166 12.20 -6.19 3.72
CA ASP A 166 11.81 -4.99 4.44
C ASP A 166 12.63 -4.85 5.73
N VAL A 167 12.74 -5.93 6.52
CA VAL A 167 13.62 -6.03 7.69
C VAL A 167 15.08 -5.84 7.28
N TRP A 168 15.53 -6.51 6.22
CA TRP A 168 16.91 -6.44 5.79
C TRP A 168 17.30 -5.02 5.35
N LEU A 169 16.54 -4.42 4.44
CA LEU A 169 16.79 -3.08 3.89
C LEU A 169 16.71 -2.03 4.98
N THR A 170 15.65 -2.03 5.79
CA THR A 170 15.47 -1.02 6.85
C THR A 170 16.57 -1.07 7.89
N LYS A 171 17.08 -2.26 8.26
CA LYS A 171 18.26 -2.40 9.12
C LYS A 171 19.50 -1.73 8.54
N ARG A 172 19.76 -1.85 7.23
CA ARG A 172 20.93 -1.24 6.58
C ARG A 172 20.75 0.27 6.46
N LEU A 173 19.55 0.70 6.05
CA LEU A 173 19.19 2.11 5.94
C LEU A 173 19.30 2.80 7.32
N ALA A 174 18.89 2.16 8.41
CA ALA A 174 19.00 2.74 9.75
C ALA A 174 20.44 3.04 10.20
N HIS A 175 21.43 2.36 9.62
CA HIS A 175 22.86 2.61 9.87
C HIS A 175 23.52 3.46 8.77
N HIS A 176 22.76 3.87 7.76
CA HIS A 176 23.26 4.72 6.69
C HIS A 176 23.29 6.18 7.18
N PRO A 177 24.43 6.89 7.05
CA PRO A 177 24.68 8.16 7.76
C PRO A 177 23.66 9.27 7.45
N ASP A 178 23.18 9.32 6.20
CA ASP A 178 22.25 10.35 5.74
C ASP A 178 20.82 9.82 5.55
N ALA A 179 20.52 8.65 6.12
CA ALA A 179 19.21 8.05 5.94
C ALA A 179 18.19 8.51 6.98
N LYS A 180 16.98 8.79 6.53
CA LYS A 180 15.85 9.19 7.38
C LYS A 180 14.74 8.17 7.26
N LEU A 181 14.52 7.37 8.29
CA LEU A 181 13.44 6.38 8.33
C LEU A 181 12.30 6.89 9.21
N ALA A 182 11.06 6.57 8.84
CA ALA A 182 9.91 6.83 9.69
C ALA A 182 9.99 5.98 10.97
N ASN A 183 9.79 6.64 12.12
CA ASN A 183 9.60 5.95 13.39
C ASN A 183 8.17 5.39 13.49
N GLY A 184 7.89 4.61 14.53
CA GLY A 184 6.58 3.98 14.71
C GLY A 184 5.41 4.96 14.74
N SER A 185 5.57 6.16 15.31
CA SER A 185 4.52 7.18 15.33
C SER A 185 4.14 7.67 13.93
N VAL A 186 5.13 7.90 13.06
CA VAL A 186 4.90 8.29 11.65
C VAL A 186 4.38 7.09 10.84
N SER A 187 4.98 5.92 11.03
CA SER A 187 4.54 4.69 10.36
C SER A 187 3.08 4.34 10.67
N LEU A 188 2.61 4.63 11.89
CA LEU A 188 1.20 4.46 12.26
C LEU A 188 0.28 5.41 11.50
N THR A 189 0.70 6.61 11.09
CA THR A 189 -0.16 7.47 10.26
C THR A 189 -0.17 6.99 8.81
N PHE A 190 0.88 6.30 8.36
CA PHE A 190 1.01 5.80 7.00
C PHE A 190 0.20 4.52 6.73
N SER A 191 0.37 3.47 7.56
CA SER A 191 -0.30 2.19 7.31
C SER A 191 -0.61 1.43 8.59
N GLY A 192 -1.87 1.00 8.73
CA GLY A 192 -2.31 0.11 9.79
C GLY A 192 -2.18 -1.38 9.41
N GLU A 193 -1.65 -2.19 10.32
CA GLU A 193 -1.57 -3.66 10.18
C GLU A 193 -1.74 -4.38 11.52
N LEU A 194 -0.69 -4.41 12.35
CA LEU A 194 -0.68 -5.13 13.63
C LEU A 194 -1.22 -4.29 14.79
N HIS A 195 -0.92 -2.99 14.76
CA HIS A 195 -1.15 -2.06 15.85
C HIS A 195 -2.02 -0.90 15.38
N SER A 196 -2.92 -0.45 16.26
CA SER A 196 -3.65 0.80 16.05
C SER A 196 -2.82 1.99 16.51
N GLY A 197 -2.94 3.11 15.80
CA GLY A 197 -2.30 4.37 16.14
C GLY A 197 -3.11 5.19 17.14
N PRO A 198 -2.60 6.38 17.52
CA PRO A 198 -3.36 7.29 18.37
C PRO A 198 -4.68 7.66 17.68
N PRO A 199 -5.77 7.81 18.45
CA PRO A 199 -7.03 8.25 17.89
C PRO A 199 -6.91 9.68 17.37
N GLU A 200 -7.65 9.97 16.30
CA GLU A 200 -7.73 11.29 15.71
C GLU A 200 -8.20 12.34 16.73
N LYS A 201 -7.51 13.50 16.75
CA LYS A 201 -7.78 14.61 17.67
C LYS A 201 -8.51 15.74 16.96
N VAL A 202 -9.32 16.48 17.72
CA VAL A 202 -10.04 17.66 17.23
C VAL A 202 -9.07 18.82 16.99
N ASP A 203 -8.85 19.19 15.73
CA ASP A 203 -8.20 20.46 15.40
C ASP A 203 -9.13 21.62 15.76
N LYS A 204 -8.85 22.29 16.89
CA LYS A 204 -9.57 23.50 17.32
C LYS A 204 -9.48 24.65 16.32
N MET A 205 -8.57 24.58 15.34
CA MET A 205 -8.36 25.62 14.32
C MET A 205 -9.54 25.79 13.35
N ARG A 206 -10.38 24.76 13.14
CA ARG A 206 -11.62 24.88 12.35
C ARG A 206 -12.79 25.53 13.11
N SER A 207 -12.64 25.83 14.41
CA SER A 207 -13.70 26.40 15.25
C SER A 207 -13.78 27.93 15.27
N ASN A 208 -12.99 28.63 14.46
CA ASN A 208 -13.09 30.10 14.34
C ASN A 208 -14.19 30.58 13.36
N GLY A 209 -14.98 29.65 12.81
CA GLY A 209 -16.25 29.98 12.17
C GLY A 209 -17.37 29.92 13.21
N THR A 210 -18.11 31.02 13.37
CA THR A 210 -19.29 31.16 14.22
C THR A 210 -20.32 30.05 13.95
N ILE A 211 -20.23 28.93 14.65
CA ILE A 211 -21.29 27.95 14.80
C ILE A 211 -21.25 27.49 16.25
N GLU A 212 -22.09 28.10 17.07
CA GLU A 212 -22.42 27.60 18.40
C GLU A 212 -23.00 26.18 18.29
N ASP A 213 -22.51 25.29 19.15
CA ASP A 213 -23.04 23.95 19.47
C ASP A 213 -23.51 23.07 18.28
N THR A 214 -22.54 22.46 17.58
CA THR A 214 -22.76 21.22 16.80
C THR A 214 -22.13 20.00 17.46
N LYS A 215 -22.11 19.96 18.80
CA LYS A 215 -21.84 18.70 19.52
C LYS A 215 -22.98 17.73 19.20
N ASN A 216 -22.69 16.71 18.40
CA ASN A 216 -23.58 15.60 18.03
C ASN A 216 -24.51 15.83 16.82
N ILE A 217 -23.98 16.38 15.72
CA ILE A 217 -24.58 16.07 14.41
C ILE A 217 -23.93 14.76 13.94
N GLY A 218 -24.70 13.66 13.90
CA GLY A 218 -24.23 12.38 13.39
C GLY A 218 -23.64 12.53 11.98
N GLY A 219 -22.46 11.97 11.77
CA GLY A 219 -21.71 12.02 10.50
C GLY A 219 -20.62 13.08 10.43
N ILE A 220 -20.60 14.10 11.29
CA ILE A 220 -19.58 15.17 11.24
C ILE A 220 -18.37 14.87 12.16
N ASP A 221 -18.61 14.15 13.26
CA ASP A 221 -17.65 13.91 14.34
C ASP A 221 -17.44 12.41 14.64
N ASP A 222 -17.98 11.51 13.81
CA ASP A 222 -18.01 10.07 14.04
C ASP A 222 -16.62 9.40 14.00
N TRP A 223 -15.60 10.16 13.57
CA TRP A 223 -14.18 9.79 13.57
C TRP A 223 -13.49 9.99 14.92
N LYS A 224 -14.10 10.75 15.86
CA LYS A 224 -13.50 11.04 17.17
C LYS A 224 -13.23 9.75 17.94
N GLY A 225 -11.98 9.54 18.33
CA GLY A 225 -11.59 8.36 19.11
C GLY A 225 -11.20 7.14 18.28
N PHE A 226 -11.23 7.24 16.94
CA PHE A 226 -10.82 6.16 16.04
C PHE A 226 -9.47 6.45 15.36
N TYR A 227 -8.86 5.37 14.88
CA TYR A 227 -7.56 5.37 14.21
C TYR A 227 -7.75 5.39 12.67
N GLU A 228 -7.27 6.44 12.02
CA GLU A 228 -7.47 6.75 10.60
C GLU A 228 -6.12 6.88 9.85
N PRO A 229 -5.40 5.79 9.57
CA PRO A 229 -4.16 5.83 8.78
C PRO A 229 -4.42 6.07 7.29
N MET A 230 -3.41 6.57 6.57
CA MET A 230 -3.48 6.75 5.11
C MET A 230 -3.90 5.48 4.36
N GLY A 231 -3.47 4.32 4.84
CA GLY A 231 -3.85 3.04 4.28
C GLY A 231 -3.79 1.89 5.27
N TYR A 232 -4.07 0.68 4.78
CA TYR A 232 -3.93 -0.55 5.53
C TYR A 232 -3.16 -1.59 4.73
N HIS A 233 -2.37 -2.39 5.43
CA HIS A 233 -1.86 -3.67 4.95
C HIS A 233 -2.57 -4.78 5.72
N THR A 234 -3.47 -5.50 5.05
CA THR A 234 -4.30 -6.54 5.63
C THR A 234 -3.68 -7.90 5.34
N GLY A 235 -2.72 -8.31 6.17
CA GLY A 235 -1.89 -9.49 5.90
C GLY A 235 -2.65 -10.71 5.35
N GLY A 236 -2.13 -11.27 4.25
CA GLY A 236 -2.65 -12.49 3.64
C GLY A 236 -4.01 -12.32 2.97
N GLY A 237 -4.34 -11.11 2.51
CA GLY A 237 -5.65 -10.83 1.90
C GLY A 237 -6.78 -10.81 2.93
N GLY A 238 -6.51 -10.29 4.13
CA GLY A 238 -7.50 -10.19 5.20
C GLY A 238 -7.74 -11.49 5.96
N VAL A 239 -6.90 -12.52 5.78
CA VAL A 239 -6.90 -13.71 6.64
C VAL A 239 -6.38 -13.39 8.04
N TRP A 240 -5.42 -12.46 8.13
CA TRP A 240 -4.76 -12.08 9.38
C TRP A 240 -5.20 -10.67 9.79
N LEU A 241 -6.39 -10.56 10.37
CA LEU A 241 -6.91 -9.29 10.90
C LEU A 241 -6.59 -9.15 12.40
N HIS A 242 -5.68 -8.24 12.73
CA HIS A 242 -5.22 -8.04 14.09
C HIS A 242 -6.27 -7.32 14.97
N ALA A 243 -6.48 -7.85 16.18
CA ALA A 243 -7.49 -7.36 17.12
C ALA A 243 -7.43 -5.85 17.44
N PRO A 244 -6.26 -5.19 17.55
CA PRO A 244 -6.20 -3.74 17.82
C PRO A 244 -6.88 -2.85 16.77
N ILE A 245 -6.97 -3.31 15.51
CA ILE A 245 -7.62 -2.59 14.40
C ILE A 245 -9.01 -3.17 14.13
N TRP A 246 -9.16 -4.49 14.21
CA TRP A 246 -10.33 -5.20 13.69
C TRP A 246 -11.19 -5.87 14.75
N GLY A 247 -10.80 -5.82 16.04
CA GLY A 247 -11.29 -6.73 17.08
C GLY A 247 -12.77 -6.59 17.40
N THR A 248 -13.34 -5.40 17.33
CA THR A 248 -14.74 -5.14 17.71
C THR A 248 -15.61 -4.76 16.51
N PRO A 249 -16.94 -5.03 16.56
CA PRO A 249 -17.87 -4.57 15.51
C PRO A 249 -17.82 -3.06 15.29
N GLU A 250 -17.63 -2.27 16.35
CA GLU A 250 -17.56 -0.81 16.29
C GLU A 250 -16.32 -0.35 15.51
N LEU A 251 -15.16 -0.95 15.77
CA LEU A 251 -13.94 -0.67 15.01
C LEU A 251 -14.12 -0.99 13.52
N ARG A 252 -14.71 -2.15 13.21
CA ARG A 252 -14.97 -2.55 11.82
C ARG A 252 -15.98 -1.63 11.14
N GLN A 253 -17.04 -1.21 11.84
CA GLN A 253 -18.04 -0.29 11.33
C GLN A 253 -17.46 1.09 11.03
N HIS A 254 -16.57 1.57 11.90
CA HIS A 254 -15.81 2.80 11.63
C HIS A 254 -14.96 2.63 10.37
N ILE A 255 -14.13 1.57 10.28
CA ILE A 255 -13.28 1.32 9.11
C ILE A 255 -14.10 1.21 7.82
N TRP A 256 -15.26 0.55 7.83
CA TRP A 256 -16.12 0.47 6.65
C TRP A 256 -16.70 1.80 6.19
N SER A 257 -16.76 2.79 7.09
CA SER A 257 -17.20 4.16 6.79
C SER A 257 -16.02 5.03 6.37
N TYR A 258 -14.89 4.90 7.07
CA TYR A 258 -13.66 5.66 6.83
C TYR A 258 -12.94 5.22 5.56
N CYS A 259 -12.71 3.91 5.41
CA CYS A 259 -11.96 3.28 4.32
C CYS A 259 -12.78 2.13 3.72
N PRO A 260 -13.93 2.43 3.08
CA PRO A 260 -14.81 1.40 2.51
C PRO A 260 -14.09 0.47 1.53
N GLU A 261 -13.01 0.95 0.90
CA GLU A 261 -12.23 0.26 -0.12
C GLU A 261 -11.41 -0.89 0.45
N VAL A 262 -11.18 -0.93 1.77
CA VAL A 262 -10.50 -2.08 2.41
C VAL A 262 -11.24 -3.39 2.17
N LYS A 263 -12.55 -3.35 1.90
CA LYS A 263 -13.34 -4.54 1.53
C LYS A 263 -12.83 -5.24 0.27
N MET A 264 -12.04 -4.55 -0.56
CA MET A 264 -11.38 -5.12 -1.74
C MET A 264 -10.24 -6.07 -1.38
N THR A 265 -9.62 -5.89 -0.20
CA THR A 265 -8.46 -6.68 0.24
C THR A 265 -8.83 -7.75 1.26
N LEU A 266 -10.12 -7.86 1.63
CA LEU A 266 -10.64 -8.86 2.56
C LEU A 266 -11.26 -10.04 1.81
N ASP A 267 -11.03 -11.24 2.31
CA ASP A 267 -11.76 -12.44 1.87
C ASP A 267 -13.21 -12.39 2.37
N MET A 268 -14.09 -11.84 1.52
CA MET A 268 -15.51 -11.69 1.80
C MET A 268 -16.28 -12.89 1.23
N ASP A 269 -17.08 -13.58 2.04
CA ASP A 269 -18.07 -14.56 1.56
C ASP A 269 -19.26 -13.85 0.91
N VAL A 270 -19.03 -13.27 -0.28
CA VAL A 270 -20.03 -12.52 -1.03
C VAL A 270 -21.12 -13.46 -1.59
N ALA A 271 -20.82 -14.76 -1.72
CA ALA A 271 -21.73 -15.76 -2.28
C ALA A 271 -23.00 -15.91 -1.42
N ARG A 272 -22.92 -15.69 -0.11
CA ARG A 272 -24.08 -15.70 0.78
C ARG A 272 -25.00 -14.49 0.62
N TYR A 273 -24.49 -13.37 0.14
CA TYR A 273 -25.20 -12.07 0.10
C TYR A 273 -25.56 -11.61 -1.32
N MET A 274 -24.97 -12.20 -2.35
CA MET A 274 -25.39 -12.02 -3.74
C MET A 274 -26.45 -13.07 -4.10
N PRO A 275 -27.72 -12.68 -4.32
CA PRO A 275 -28.72 -13.64 -4.78
C PRO A 275 -28.36 -14.14 -6.18
N GLY A 276 -28.06 -15.45 -6.28
CA GLY A 276 -27.84 -16.14 -7.55
C GLY A 276 -26.68 -17.14 -7.53
N ASN A 277 -26.70 -18.07 -8.47
CA ASN A 277 -25.59 -19.00 -8.68
C ASN A 277 -24.50 -18.26 -9.49
N CYS A 278 -23.51 -17.67 -8.82
CA CYS A 278 -22.33 -16.99 -9.41
C CYS A 278 -21.40 -17.92 -10.22
N ARG A 279 -21.95 -18.97 -10.85
CA ARG A 279 -21.29 -19.90 -11.76
C ARG A 279 -22.16 -20.32 -12.95
N SER A 280 -23.35 -19.75 -13.13
CA SER A 280 -24.23 -20.18 -14.24
C SER A 280 -23.76 -19.72 -15.62
N ARG A 281 -23.03 -18.58 -15.72
CA ARG A 281 -22.09 -18.22 -16.81
C ARG A 281 -21.58 -16.79 -16.59
N TRP A 282 -20.27 -16.63 -16.36
CA TRP A 282 -19.56 -15.39 -16.67
C TRP A 282 -18.59 -15.69 -17.82
N LYS A 283 -19.08 -15.53 -19.06
CA LYS A 283 -18.29 -15.48 -20.30
C LYS A 283 -19.02 -14.59 -21.30
N ARG A 284 -18.46 -13.42 -21.58
CA ARG A 284 -17.74 -13.14 -22.84
C ARG A 284 -16.79 -11.99 -22.60
#